data_AF-A0A964PED4-F1
#
_entry.id   AF-A0A964PED4-F1
#
_cell.length_a   1.000
_cell.length_b   1.000
_cell.length_c   1.000
_cell.angle_alpha   90.00
_cell.angle_beta   90.00
_cell.angle_gamma   90.00
#
_symmetry.space_group_name_H-M   'P 1'
#
loop_
_entity.id
_entity.type
_entity.pdbx_description
1 polymer ?
#
loop_
_entity_poly.entity_id
_entity_poly.type
_entity_poly.pdbx_seq_one_letter_code
_entity_poly.pdbx_strand_id
1 'polypeptide(L)'
;MIGLGFPEMLVLVLMSGGMSSTDLVAMVPPAHYFQSRQVQVSIDRMIDIAITEPATPKAQVMQLTALRYLADEAENLKKANNYATNRDAIEQIAQGKKANDPQGFAKEYAQRVLMKLDGKKAEPVKTRPIREDALNWFPEDVKIAFAIDMRQPSLAANDPLKELLKLVPDGAKKEMYDQVEKIGNIRVERVAFGFVEGDKRGDQKIYMRLTGKANHAWLVDAIKSIPGERFESRKVKDGDGTPITVLQQQNSEPAIGVVGDTDLLVVGYDRPGGKYDDLVAQVLDIRAKKKANATTGPLKDRLAKIPDKAIAFAVGDIPNDMKQTLGFMLNGAPIPSKLSAFVERMPNGLDLQLETTMANAEDADKLVQKVGMLRKQGVEELKKAMQMPLPPGTPPIPFQGMINVLESLQVQSKGESVQTRAFVPDGLIQQLGSASMMMFGARGEFKKE
;
A
#
# COMPACT_ATOMS: atom_id res chain seq x y z
N MET A 1 14.39 -17.24 14.85
CA MET A 1 13.10 -16.51 14.85
C MET A 1 13.26 -15.32 13.91
N ILE A 2 12.52 -15.28 12.80
CA ILE A 2 12.45 -14.09 11.95
C ILE A 2 11.37 -13.22 12.61
N GLY A 3 11.78 -12.24 13.42
CA GLY A 3 10.84 -11.26 13.96
C GLY A 3 10.37 -10.35 12.83
N LEU A 4 9.07 -10.07 12.75
CA LEU A 4 8.53 -9.05 11.84
C LEU A 4 8.98 -7.67 12.36
N GLY A 5 9.91 -7.03 11.64
CA GLY A 5 10.34 -5.67 11.90
C GLY A 5 9.39 -4.63 11.30
N PHE A 6 9.70 -3.35 11.51
CA PHE A 6 8.93 -2.23 10.96
C PHE A 6 8.89 -2.22 9.41
N PRO A 7 10.00 -2.47 8.69
CA PRO A 7 9.97 -2.57 7.23
C PRO A 7 9.05 -3.68 6.72
N GLU A 8 9.06 -4.85 7.37
CA GLU A 8 8.18 -5.97 7.03
C GLU A 8 6.71 -5.61 7.27
N MET A 9 6.40 -4.89 8.36
CA MET A 9 5.03 -4.40 8.63
C MET A 9 4.57 -3.38 7.59
N LEU A 10 5.45 -2.47 7.13
CA LEU A 10 5.11 -1.56 6.03
C LEU A 10 4.85 -2.33 4.74
N VAL A 11 5.70 -3.30 4.40
CA VAL A 11 5.48 -4.16 3.22
C VAL A 11 4.15 -4.91 3.33
N LEU A 12 3.80 -5.44 4.51
CA LEU A 12 2.50 -6.07 4.75
C LEU A 12 1.33 -5.10 4.57
N VAL A 13 1.44 -3.87 5.08
CA VAL A 13 0.42 -2.82 4.87
C VAL A 13 0.28 -2.48 3.39
N LEU A 14 1.39 -2.35 2.67
CA LEU A 14 1.40 -2.07 1.23
C LEU A 14 0.79 -3.21 0.42
N MET A 15 1.13 -4.46 0.75
CA MET A 15 0.53 -5.64 0.16
C MET A 15 -0.95 -5.78 0.52
N SER A 16 -1.35 -5.27 1.69
CA SER A 16 -2.75 -5.20 2.11
C SER A 16 -3.53 -4.06 1.45
N GLY A 17 -2.88 -3.19 0.66
CA GLY A 17 -3.42 -2.00 0.01
C GLY A 17 -4.61 -2.18 -0.95
N GLY A 18 -5.19 -3.38 -1.04
CA GLY A 18 -6.45 -3.68 -1.73
C GLY A 18 -7.49 -4.37 -0.83
N MET A 19 -7.27 -4.36 0.48
CA MET A 19 -8.08 -5.01 1.51
C MET A 19 -8.84 -3.93 2.30
N SER A 20 -9.85 -4.31 3.07
CA SER A 20 -10.93 -3.41 3.54
C SER A 20 -10.52 -2.11 4.29
N SER A 21 -9.27 -1.99 4.73
CA SER A 21 -8.69 -0.79 5.33
C SER A 21 -7.17 -0.79 5.14
N THR A 22 -6.58 0.39 4.94
CA THR A 22 -5.11 0.56 4.88
C THR A 22 -4.52 0.99 6.23
N ASP A 23 -5.23 0.68 7.31
CA ASP A 23 -4.88 1.04 8.67
C ASP A 23 -4.12 -0.11 9.33
N LEU A 24 -3.04 0.19 10.03
CA LEU A 24 -2.24 -0.80 10.74
C LEU A 24 -3.09 -1.56 11.78
N VAL A 25 -3.96 -0.85 12.50
CA VAL A 25 -4.87 -1.47 13.48
C VAL A 25 -5.85 -2.44 12.83
N ALA A 26 -6.10 -2.37 11.51
CA ALA A 26 -6.95 -3.33 10.81
C ALA A 26 -6.40 -4.76 10.89
N MET A 27 -5.07 -4.90 11.03
CA MET A 27 -4.38 -6.17 11.21
C MET A 27 -4.52 -6.77 12.62
N VAL A 28 -5.24 -6.12 13.54
CA VAL A 28 -5.40 -6.56 14.93
C VAL A 28 -6.80 -7.15 15.13
N PRO A 29 -7.00 -8.48 15.18
CA PRO A 29 -8.30 -9.09 15.48
C PRO A 29 -8.78 -8.68 16.88
N PRO A 30 -9.92 -7.96 17.03
CA PRO A 30 -10.24 -7.30 18.30
C PRO A 30 -10.38 -8.24 19.51
N ALA A 31 -11.14 -9.34 19.37
CA ALA A 31 -11.36 -10.27 20.48
C ALA A 31 -10.05 -10.93 20.96
N HIS A 32 -9.21 -11.38 20.03
CA HIS A 32 -7.92 -12.01 20.34
C HIS A 32 -6.96 -11.01 20.98
N TYR A 33 -6.92 -9.78 20.47
CA TYR A 33 -6.11 -8.71 21.04
C TYR A 33 -6.44 -8.47 22.51
N PHE A 34 -7.71 -8.23 22.84
CA PHE A 34 -8.12 -7.98 24.23
C PHE A 34 -7.86 -9.19 25.14
N GLN A 35 -8.13 -10.41 24.65
CA GLN A 35 -7.80 -11.64 25.39
C GLN A 35 -6.29 -11.73 25.69
N SER A 36 -5.44 -11.41 24.72
CA SER A 36 -3.98 -11.43 24.88
C SER A 36 -3.46 -10.41 25.90
N ARG A 37 -4.25 -9.37 26.19
CA ARG A 37 -4.00 -8.32 27.19
C ARG A 37 -4.78 -8.52 28.49
N GLN A 38 -5.44 -9.66 28.66
CA GLN A 38 -6.28 -9.98 29.82
C GLN A 38 -7.37 -8.93 30.07
N VAL A 39 -7.84 -8.29 29.00
CA VAL A 39 -8.95 -7.34 29.07
C VAL A 39 -10.24 -8.11 28.87
N GLN A 40 -11.14 -8.03 29.86
CA GLN A 40 -12.47 -8.62 29.75
C GLN A 40 -13.23 -7.98 28.58
N VAL A 41 -13.77 -8.81 27.70
CA VAL A 41 -14.50 -8.36 26.52
C VAL A 41 -16.00 -8.32 26.84
N SER A 42 -16.56 -7.11 26.88
CA SER A 42 -18.00 -6.85 26.97
C SER A 42 -18.31 -5.52 26.29
N ILE A 43 -19.58 -5.30 25.87
CA ILE A 43 -19.99 -4.05 25.22
C ILE A 43 -19.62 -2.83 26.08
N ASP A 44 -19.97 -2.85 27.36
CA ASP A 44 -19.72 -1.74 28.29
C ASP A 44 -18.23 -1.46 28.45
N ARG A 45 -17.43 -2.52 28.61
CA ARG A 45 -15.99 -2.36 28.74
C ARG A 45 -15.35 -1.79 27.49
N MET A 46 -15.86 -2.16 26.31
CA MET A 46 -15.36 -1.62 25.04
C MET A 46 -15.76 -0.16 24.85
N ILE A 47 -16.93 0.25 25.33
CA ILE A 47 -17.33 1.65 25.39
C ILE A 47 -16.41 2.45 26.31
N ASP A 48 -16.13 1.96 27.53
CA ASP A 48 -15.21 2.61 28.48
C ASP A 48 -13.83 2.86 27.87
N ILE A 49 -13.30 1.85 27.17
CA ILE A 49 -12.02 1.97 26.47
C ILE A 49 -12.13 2.97 25.31
N ALA A 50 -13.20 2.91 24.51
CA ALA A 50 -13.38 3.77 23.34
C ALA A 50 -13.51 5.27 23.71
N ILE A 51 -14.12 5.60 24.85
CA ILE A 51 -14.29 7.00 25.30
C ILE A 51 -13.06 7.58 25.99
N THR A 52 -12.02 6.77 26.23
CA THR A 52 -10.78 7.22 26.86
C THR A 52 -9.89 7.92 25.85
N GLU A 53 -9.40 9.12 26.17
CA GLU A 53 -8.50 9.87 25.30
C GLU A 53 -7.11 9.21 25.22
N PRO A 54 -6.62 8.88 24.01
CA PRO A 54 -5.40 8.11 23.88
C PRO A 54 -4.14 8.99 24.01
N ALA A 55 -3.48 8.95 25.17
CA ALA A 55 -2.22 9.66 25.39
C ALA A 55 -0.96 8.94 24.87
N THR A 56 -1.08 7.65 24.51
CA THR A 56 0.05 6.80 24.08
C THR A 56 -0.32 5.99 22.84
N PRO A 57 0.65 5.51 22.04
CA PRO A 57 0.35 4.70 20.87
C PRO A 57 -0.41 3.42 21.23
N LYS A 58 -0.05 2.77 22.34
CA LYS A 58 -0.82 1.64 22.89
C LYS A 58 -2.26 2.00 23.24
N ALA A 59 -2.50 3.12 23.91
CA ALA A 59 -3.86 3.55 24.25
C ALA A 59 -4.69 3.82 22.98
N GLN A 60 -4.09 4.41 21.95
CA GLN A 60 -4.74 4.59 20.65
C GLN A 60 -5.11 3.24 20.01
N VAL A 61 -4.19 2.29 19.99
CA VAL A 61 -4.46 0.94 19.44
C VAL A 61 -5.61 0.27 20.20
N MET A 62 -5.61 0.31 21.54
CA MET A 62 -6.70 -0.22 22.37
C MET A 62 -8.04 0.46 22.05
N GLN A 63 -8.07 1.78 21.98
CA GLN A 63 -9.27 2.57 21.69
C GLN A 63 -9.85 2.23 20.31
N LEU A 64 -9.03 2.25 19.26
CA LEU A 64 -9.47 1.95 17.91
C LEU A 64 -9.90 0.48 17.76
N THR A 65 -9.22 -0.43 18.46
CA THR A 65 -9.60 -1.85 18.48
C THR A 65 -10.93 -2.07 19.20
N ALA A 66 -11.22 -1.30 20.25
CA ALA A 66 -12.52 -1.33 20.93
C ALA A 66 -13.65 -0.83 20.01
N LEU A 67 -13.44 0.27 19.29
CA LEU A 67 -14.40 0.75 18.28
C LEU A 67 -14.63 -0.29 17.17
N ARG A 68 -13.59 -0.98 16.71
CA ARG A 68 -13.74 -2.08 15.74
C ARG A 68 -14.53 -3.25 16.31
N TYR A 69 -14.28 -3.63 17.56
CA TYR A 69 -15.05 -4.67 18.24
C TYR A 69 -16.53 -4.28 18.30
N LEU A 70 -16.85 -3.05 18.72
CA LEU A 70 -18.23 -2.55 18.78
C LEU A 70 -18.92 -2.54 17.41
N ALA A 71 -18.17 -2.28 16.33
CA ALA A 71 -18.67 -2.39 14.97
C ALA A 71 -18.94 -3.86 14.57
N ASP A 72 -18.07 -4.80 14.94
CA ASP A 72 -18.26 -6.22 14.65
C ASP A 72 -19.41 -6.83 15.49
N GLU A 73 -19.65 -6.30 16.69
CA GLU A 73 -20.71 -6.70 17.62
C GLU A 73 -21.93 -5.77 17.62
N ALA A 74 -22.18 -5.08 16.51
CA ALA A 74 -23.23 -4.05 16.42
C ALA A 74 -24.63 -4.55 16.84
N GLU A 75 -24.97 -5.81 16.54
CA GLU A 75 -26.24 -6.41 16.94
C GLU A 75 -26.34 -6.70 18.45
N ASN A 76 -25.22 -7.06 19.08
CA ASN A 76 -25.15 -7.23 20.54
C ASN A 76 -25.15 -5.86 21.24
N LEU A 77 -24.50 -4.86 20.65
CA LEU A 77 -24.56 -3.47 21.12
C LEU A 77 -26.01 -2.94 21.12
N LYS A 78 -26.81 -3.19 20.08
CA LYS A 78 -28.24 -2.81 20.03
C LYS A 78 -29.09 -3.44 21.13
N LYS A 79 -28.71 -4.63 21.60
CA LYS A 79 -29.43 -5.41 22.62
C LYS A 79 -28.94 -5.10 24.05
N ALA A 80 -27.86 -4.34 24.20
CA ALA A 80 -27.32 -4.00 25.51
C ALA A 80 -28.31 -3.13 26.29
N ASN A 81 -28.43 -3.36 27.60
CA ASN A 81 -29.36 -2.65 28.49
C ASN A 81 -29.15 -1.13 28.49
N ASN A 82 -27.92 -0.68 28.21
CA ASN A 82 -27.49 0.71 28.15
C ASN A 82 -27.23 1.21 26.72
N TYR A 83 -27.87 0.61 25.70
CA TYR A 83 -27.67 0.96 24.30
C TYR A 83 -27.75 2.47 24.03
N ALA A 84 -28.74 3.18 24.58
CA ALA A 84 -28.92 4.61 24.37
C ALA A 84 -27.69 5.42 24.85
N THR A 85 -27.20 5.14 26.05
CA THR A 85 -26.00 5.77 26.61
C THR A 85 -24.75 5.42 25.81
N ASN A 86 -24.59 4.15 25.42
CA ASN A 86 -23.46 3.69 24.63
C ASN A 86 -23.44 4.33 23.23
N ARG A 87 -24.61 4.46 22.60
CA ARG A 87 -24.75 5.14 21.31
C ARG A 87 -24.39 6.61 21.41
N ASP A 88 -24.92 7.33 22.40
CA ASP A 88 -24.57 8.76 22.64
C ASP A 88 -23.06 8.94 22.83
N ALA A 89 -22.40 8.05 23.58
CA ALA A 89 -20.95 8.06 23.72
C ALA A 89 -20.22 7.92 22.37
N ILE A 90 -20.66 7.00 21.51
CA ILE A 90 -20.09 6.82 20.15
C ILE A 90 -20.36 8.06 19.29
N GLU A 91 -21.55 8.66 19.36
CA GLU A 91 -21.89 9.90 18.66
C GLU A 91 -21.00 11.06 19.11
N GLN A 92 -20.68 11.17 20.40
CA GLN A 92 -19.75 12.17 20.92
C GLN A 92 -18.32 11.97 20.37
N ILE A 93 -17.84 10.73 20.23
CA ILE A 93 -16.54 10.45 19.58
C ILE A 93 -16.61 10.81 18.09
N ALA A 94 -17.67 10.41 17.38
CA ALA A 94 -17.87 10.71 15.96
C ALA A 94 -18.00 12.22 15.66
N GLN A 95 -18.37 13.02 16.66
CA GLN A 95 -18.41 14.48 16.61
C GLN A 95 -17.09 15.13 17.06
N GLY A 96 -16.13 14.36 17.58
CA GLY A 96 -14.86 14.88 18.13
C GLY A 96 -14.99 15.55 19.50
N LYS A 97 -16.08 15.30 20.23
CA LYS A 97 -16.33 15.87 21.57
C LYS A 97 -15.68 15.08 22.69
N LYS A 98 -15.37 13.79 22.45
CA LYS A 98 -14.71 12.90 23.40
C LYS A 98 -13.64 12.07 22.70
N ALA A 99 -12.65 11.64 23.49
CA ALA A 99 -11.67 10.63 23.09
C ALA A 99 -10.96 10.96 21.77
N ASN A 100 -10.62 12.23 21.60
CA ASN A 100 -10.17 12.77 20.34
C ASN A 100 -8.69 12.44 20.14
N ASP A 101 -8.35 11.69 19.09
CA ASP A 101 -6.96 11.59 18.64
C ASP A 101 -6.68 12.72 17.63
N PRO A 102 -5.51 13.37 17.67
CA PRO A 102 -5.21 14.50 16.78
C PRO A 102 -5.31 14.16 15.27
N GLN A 103 -5.12 12.89 14.90
CA GLN A 103 -5.18 12.41 13.52
C GLN A 103 -6.63 12.11 13.04
N GLY A 104 -7.60 12.09 13.96
CA GLY A 104 -9.02 11.89 13.70
C GLY A 104 -9.44 10.43 13.42
N PHE A 105 -8.61 9.44 13.76
CA PHE A 105 -8.96 8.03 13.61
C PHE A 105 -10.18 7.64 14.44
N ALA A 106 -10.23 7.96 15.73
CA ALA A 106 -11.32 7.60 16.64
C ALA A 106 -12.67 8.12 16.10
N LYS A 107 -12.68 9.35 15.57
CA LYS A 107 -13.84 9.94 14.90
C LYS A 107 -14.32 9.07 13.74
N GLU A 108 -13.42 8.69 12.84
CA GLU A 108 -13.76 7.87 11.67
C GLU A 108 -14.22 6.46 12.05
N TYR A 109 -13.58 5.83 13.05
CA TYR A 109 -13.97 4.51 13.53
C TYR A 109 -15.33 4.54 14.22
N ALA A 110 -15.61 5.56 15.03
CA ALA A 110 -16.92 5.76 15.65
C ALA A 110 -18.02 5.97 14.59
N GLN A 111 -17.74 6.73 13.53
CA GLN A 111 -18.66 6.85 12.39
C GLN A 111 -18.94 5.50 11.73
N ARG A 112 -17.94 4.62 11.57
CA ARG A 112 -18.14 3.26 11.05
C ARG A 112 -19.05 2.41 11.96
N VAL A 113 -18.93 2.53 13.28
CA VAL A 113 -19.83 1.88 14.24
C VAL A 113 -21.26 2.36 14.02
N LEU A 114 -21.48 3.69 13.97
CA LEU A 114 -22.81 4.28 13.76
C LEU A 114 -23.43 3.88 12.42
N MET A 115 -22.64 3.85 11.34
CA MET A 115 -23.11 3.38 10.03
C MET A 115 -23.63 1.93 10.11
N LYS A 116 -22.89 1.03 10.76
CA LYS A 116 -23.35 -0.36 10.96
C LYS A 116 -24.61 -0.43 11.83
N LEU A 117 -24.68 0.34 12.91
CA LEU A 117 -25.87 0.40 13.77
C LEU A 117 -27.11 0.86 12.98
N ASP A 118 -26.93 1.84 12.10
CA ASP A 118 -28.00 2.42 11.27
C ASP A 118 -28.30 1.61 9.99
N GLY A 119 -27.55 0.52 9.72
CA GLY A 119 -27.68 -0.25 8.47
C GLY A 119 -27.27 0.54 7.22
N LYS A 120 -26.47 1.59 7.37
CA LYS A 120 -25.99 2.44 6.27
C LYS A 120 -24.73 1.84 5.64
N LYS A 121 -24.62 1.95 4.32
CA LYS A 121 -23.39 1.61 3.60
C LYS A 121 -22.42 2.79 3.67
N ALA A 122 -21.13 2.50 3.70
CA ALA A 122 -20.11 3.54 3.59
C ALA A 122 -20.19 4.19 2.20
N GLU A 123 -20.14 5.52 2.17
CA GLU A 123 -20.02 6.26 0.93
C GLU A 123 -18.66 5.98 0.26
N PRO A 124 -18.60 5.87 -1.08
CA PRO A 124 -17.34 5.76 -1.78
C PRO A 124 -16.42 6.96 -1.46
N VAL A 125 -15.15 6.67 -1.18
CA VAL A 125 -14.16 7.73 -0.96
C VAL A 125 -13.96 8.49 -2.27
N LYS A 126 -14.23 9.80 -2.26
CA LYS A 126 -13.91 10.68 -3.40
C LYS A 126 -12.38 10.79 -3.52
N THR A 127 -11.81 10.17 -4.54
CA THR A 127 -10.38 10.26 -4.82
C THR A 127 -10.07 11.44 -5.74
N ARG A 128 -8.96 12.11 -5.48
CA ARG A 128 -8.37 13.10 -6.41
C ARG A 128 -7.53 12.39 -7.47
N PRO A 129 -7.32 12.98 -8.65
CA PRO A 129 -6.41 12.43 -9.66
C PRO A 129 -5.04 12.14 -9.06
N ILE A 130 -4.62 10.87 -9.12
CA ILE A 130 -3.39 10.41 -8.47
C ILE A 130 -2.13 11.06 -9.10
N ARG A 131 -2.14 11.32 -10.41
CA ARG A 131 -0.98 11.82 -11.16
C ARG A 131 -0.44 13.16 -10.66
N GLU A 132 -1.31 14.06 -10.21
CA GLU A 132 -0.91 15.40 -9.73
C GLU A 132 -0.50 15.35 -8.26
N ASP A 133 -1.29 14.68 -7.43
CA ASP A 133 -1.11 14.65 -5.99
C ASP A 133 0.08 13.79 -5.55
N ALA A 134 0.40 12.73 -6.29
CA ALA A 134 1.48 11.81 -5.97
C ALA A 134 2.86 12.37 -6.34
N LEU A 135 2.98 12.98 -7.53
CA LEU A 135 4.27 13.30 -8.15
C LEU A 135 4.72 14.75 -7.99
N ASN A 136 3.87 15.63 -7.43
CA ASN A 136 4.18 17.05 -7.23
C ASN A 136 5.31 17.31 -6.20
N TRP A 137 5.89 16.28 -5.59
CA TRP A 137 7.04 16.38 -4.66
C TRP A 137 8.33 15.85 -5.28
N PHE A 138 8.25 15.18 -6.42
CA PHE A 138 9.42 14.62 -7.09
C PHE A 138 10.00 15.62 -8.08
N PRO A 139 11.32 15.60 -8.32
CA PRO A 139 11.96 16.57 -9.20
C PRO A 139 11.52 16.41 -10.66
N GLU A 140 11.67 17.48 -11.43
CA GLU A 140 11.26 17.51 -12.84
C GLU A 140 12.01 16.53 -13.73
N ASP A 141 13.21 16.10 -13.33
CA ASP A 141 14.09 15.21 -14.09
C ASP A 141 13.77 13.71 -13.92
N VAL A 142 12.72 13.37 -13.15
CA VAL A 142 12.24 11.98 -13.01
C VAL A 142 11.97 11.36 -14.38
N LYS A 143 12.58 10.20 -14.62
CA LYS A 143 12.50 9.42 -15.87
C LYS A 143 11.48 8.30 -15.79
N ILE A 144 11.28 7.72 -14.60
CA ILE A 144 10.23 6.74 -14.35
C ILE A 144 9.48 7.13 -13.08
N ALA A 145 8.16 7.13 -13.15
CA ALA A 145 7.28 7.33 -12.02
C ALA A 145 6.25 6.21 -11.91
N PHE A 146 5.96 5.79 -10.69
CA PHE A 146 4.85 4.90 -10.36
C PHE A 146 4.06 5.49 -9.20
N ALA A 147 2.74 5.32 -9.21
CA ALA A 147 1.94 5.59 -8.03
C ALA A 147 0.73 4.66 -7.93
N ILE A 148 0.28 4.40 -6.70
CA ILE A 148 -0.94 3.67 -6.38
C ILE A 148 -1.73 4.38 -5.27
N ASP A 149 -3.05 4.46 -5.43
CA ASP A 149 -4.02 4.96 -4.47
C ASP A 149 -4.82 3.79 -3.90
N MET A 150 -4.63 3.55 -2.61
CA MET A 150 -5.17 2.41 -1.86
C MET A 150 -6.44 2.78 -1.09
N ARG A 151 -6.97 4.01 -1.25
CA ARG A 151 -8.19 4.44 -0.55
C ARG A 151 -9.47 3.87 -1.15
N GLN A 152 -9.40 3.32 -2.35
CA GLN A 152 -10.55 2.70 -2.99
C GLN A 152 -10.87 1.39 -2.24
N PRO A 153 -12.07 1.27 -1.65
CA PRO A 153 -12.43 0.10 -0.87
C PRO A 153 -12.42 -1.14 -1.75
N SER A 154 -11.92 -2.25 -1.19
CA SER A 154 -12.14 -3.57 -1.78
C SER A 154 -13.64 -3.85 -1.87
N LEU A 155 -14.15 -4.23 -3.04
CA LEU A 155 -15.52 -4.74 -3.18
C LEU A 155 -15.65 -6.21 -2.73
N ALA A 156 -14.58 -6.78 -2.15
CA ALA A 156 -14.58 -8.15 -1.68
C ALA A 156 -15.56 -8.35 -0.53
N ALA A 157 -16.40 -9.40 -0.65
CA ALA A 157 -17.33 -9.79 0.40
C ALA A 157 -16.61 -10.29 1.66
N ASN A 158 -15.42 -10.88 1.50
CA ASN A 158 -14.57 -11.37 2.58
C ASN A 158 -13.27 -10.59 2.62
N ASP A 159 -12.81 -10.27 3.83
CA ASP A 159 -11.52 -9.60 4.06
C ASP A 159 -10.39 -10.66 4.06
N PRO A 160 -9.55 -10.75 3.01
CA PRO A 160 -8.54 -11.79 2.94
C PRO A 160 -7.47 -11.63 4.04
N LEU A 161 -7.35 -10.44 4.64
CA LEU A 161 -6.41 -10.17 5.72
C LEU A 161 -6.89 -10.84 6.99
N LYS A 162 -8.21 -10.81 7.26
CA LYS A 162 -8.81 -11.52 8.39
C LYS A 162 -8.58 -13.03 8.26
N GLU A 163 -8.72 -13.60 7.07
CA GLU A 163 -8.45 -15.03 6.85
C GLU A 163 -6.97 -15.37 7.04
N LEU A 164 -6.05 -14.53 6.53
CA LEU A 164 -4.62 -14.70 6.76
C LEU A 164 -4.27 -14.66 8.25
N LEU A 165 -4.81 -13.69 8.98
CA LEU A 165 -4.53 -13.54 10.41
C LEU A 165 -4.96 -14.76 11.20
N LYS A 166 -5.95 -15.55 10.77
CA LYS A 166 -6.29 -16.82 11.44
C LYS A 166 -5.14 -17.83 11.41
N LEU A 167 -4.34 -17.84 10.35
CA LEU A 167 -3.22 -18.76 10.15
C LEU A 167 -1.95 -18.36 10.93
N VAL A 168 -1.85 -17.11 11.37
CA VAL A 168 -0.68 -16.64 12.14
C VAL A 168 -0.70 -17.27 13.55
N PRO A 169 0.37 -17.94 14.01
CA PRO A 169 0.43 -18.49 15.36
C PRO A 169 0.24 -17.43 16.44
N ASP A 170 -0.33 -17.81 17.58
CA ASP A 170 -0.66 -16.86 18.66
C ASP A 170 0.54 -16.08 19.20
N GLY A 171 1.72 -16.70 19.27
CA GLY A 171 2.96 -16.03 19.66
C GLY A 171 3.33 -14.90 18.70
N ALA A 172 3.33 -15.19 17.39
CA ALA A 172 3.64 -14.20 16.36
C ALA A 172 2.59 -13.08 16.28
N LYS A 173 1.30 -13.40 16.51
CA LYS A 173 0.25 -12.37 16.66
C LYS A 173 0.54 -11.42 17.81
N LYS A 174 0.93 -11.95 18.98
CA LYS A 174 1.27 -11.13 20.15
C LYS A 174 2.46 -10.23 19.87
N GLU A 175 3.52 -10.75 19.26
CA GLU A 175 4.68 -9.94 18.83
C GLU A 175 4.27 -8.83 17.86
N MET A 176 3.44 -9.16 16.87
CA MET A 176 2.88 -8.18 15.94
C MET A 176 2.08 -7.09 16.69
N TYR A 177 1.22 -7.46 17.64
CA TYR A 177 0.47 -6.49 18.46
C TYR A 177 1.41 -5.60 19.28
N ASP A 178 2.49 -6.15 19.83
CA ASP A 178 3.49 -5.37 20.57
C ASP A 178 4.18 -4.34 19.65
N GLN A 179 4.45 -4.69 18.39
CA GLN A 179 4.98 -3.73 17.41
C GLN A 179 3.95 -2.65 17.06
N VAL A 180 2.69 -3.04 16.81
CA VAL A 180 1.60 -2.09 16.54
C VAL A 180 1.40 -1.12 17.72
N GLU A 181 1.47 -1.61 18.96
CA GLU A 181 1.35 -0.79 20.18
C GLU A 181 2.52 0.20 20.39
N LYS A 182 3.71 -0.09 19.86
CA LYS A 182 4.85 0.83 19.92
C LYS A 182 4.68 2.01 18.95
N ILE A 183 4.10 1.74 17.78
CA ILE A 183 4.01 2.69 16.68
C ILE A 183 2.71 3.50 16.76
N GLY A 184 1.63 2.89 17.25
CA GLY A 184 0.28 3.43 17.14
C GLY A 184 -0.36 3.08 15.81
N ASN A 185 -1.51 3.68 15.50
CA ASN A 185 -2.15 3.46 14.21
C ASN A 185 -1.48 4.30 13.11
N ILE A 186 -1.22 3.67 11.98
CA ILE A 186 -0.78 4.30 10.74
C ILE A 186 -1.78 3.92 9.67
N ARG A 187 -2.19 4.89 8.85
CA ARG A 187 -2.88 4.62 7.58
C ARG A 187 -1.95 4.98 6.44
N VAL A 188 -1.79 4.07 5.48
CA VAL A 188 -1.12 4.37 4.21
C VAL A 188 -2.17 4.48 3.12
N GLU A 189 -2.37 5.66 2.58
CA GLU A 189 -3.39 5.92 1.56
C GLU A 189 -2.82 5.81 0.15
N ARG A 190 -1.57 6.23 -0.05
CA ARG A 190 -0.91 6.21 -1.36
C ARG A 190 0.56 5.90 -1.26
N VAL A 191 1.09 5.32 -2.33
CA VAL A 191 2.54 5.20 -2.56
C VAL A 191 2.87 5.82 -3.89
N ALA A 192 3.93 6.61 -3.91
CA ALA A 192 4.53 7.13 -5.13
C ALA A 192 6.02 6.79 -5.14
N PHE A 193 6.55 6.51 -6.33
CA PHE A 193 7.95 6.23 -6.59
C PHE A 193 8.40 7.05 -7.79
N GLY A 194 9.62 7.59 -7.70
CA GLY A 194 10.27 8.34 -8.76
C GLY A 194 11.73 7.90 -8.89
N PHE A 195 12.18 7.67 -10.12
CA PHE A 195 13.55 7.34 -10.46
C PHE A 195 14.13 8.40 -11.38
N VAL A 196 15.31 8.91 -11.02
CA VAL A 196 16.12 9.81 -11.85
C VAL A 196 17.35 9.04 -12.30
N GLU A 197 17.56 8.98 -13.60
CA GLU A 197 18.77 8.43 -14.20
C GLU A 197 19.97 9.34 -13.90
N GLY A 198 21.08 8.76 -13.46
CA GLY A 198 22.32 9.48 -13.22
C GLY A 198 23.24 9.46 -14.44
N ASP A 199 24.14 10.44 -14.53
CA ASP A 199 25.15 10.50 -15.61
C ASP A 199 26.13 9.32 -15.56
N LYS A 200 26.37 8.78 -14.37
CA LYS A 200 27.21 7.61 -14.13
C LYS A 200 26.50 6.62 -13.21
N ARG A 201 26.99 5.37 -13.22
CA ARG A 201 26.52 4.33 -12.32
C ARG A 201 26.77 4.75 -10.86
N GLY A 202 25.70 4.78 -10.06
CA GLY A 202 25.71 5.25 -8.67
C GLY A 202 25.16 6.66 -8.47
N ASP A 203 24.98 7.45 -9.53
CA ASP A 203 24.40 8.79 -9.46
C ASP A 203 22.87 8.78 -9.62
N GLN A 204 22.29 7.60 -9.80
CA GLN A 204 20.85 7.38 -9.89
C GLN A 204 20.19 7.78 -8.57
N LYS A 205 19.06 8.47 -8.64
CA LYS A 205 18.32 8.92 -7.45
C LYS A 205 16.97 8.24 -7.39
N ILE A 206 16.61 7.81 -6.20
CA ILE A 206 15.33 7.17 -5.91
C ILE A 206 14.57 8.04 -4.93
N TYR A 207 13.29 8.27 -5.23
CA TYR A 207 12.34 8.95 -4.38
C TYR A 207 11.16 8.03 -4.15
N MET A 208 10.77 7.86 -2.90
CA MET A 208 9.53 7.22 -2.52
C MET A 208 8.78 8.12 -1.55
N ARG A 209 7.46 8.20 -1.72
CA ARG A 209 6.56 8.93 -0.85
C ARG A 209 5.39 8.04 -0.47
N LEU A 210 5.18 7.88 0.82
CA LEU A 210 3.96 7.34 1.39
C LEU A 210 3.12 8.50 1.89
N THR A 211 1.86 8.57 1.50
CA THR A 211 0.90 9.55 2.02
C THR A 211 -0.16 8.82 2.82
N GLY A 212 -0.62 9.40 3.91
CA GLY A 212 -1.73 8.89 4.70
C GLY A 212 -1.88 9.62 6.04
N LYS A 213 -1.96 8.87 7.13
CA LYS A 213 -2.13 9.42 8.49
C LYS A 213 -1.27 8.67 9.50
N ALA A 214 -0.54 9.39 10.32
CA ALA A 214 0.21 8.84 11.45
C ALA A 214 0.44 9.93 12.49
N ASN A 215 0.73 9.53 13.74
CA ASN A 215 1.26 10.48 14.71
C ASN A 215 2.74 10.73 14.43
N HIS A 216 3.13 11.97 14.12
CA HIS A 216 4.51 12.32 13.76
C HIS A 216 5.54 11.84 14.80
N ALA A 217 5.31 12.12 16.08
CA ALA A 217 6.27 11.82 17.13
C ALA A 217 6.45 10.31 17.28
N TRP A 218 5.36 9.56 17.33
CA TRP A 218 5.40 8.10 17.48
C TRP A 218 6.04 7.42 16.27
N LEU A 219 5.78 7.90 15.05
CA LEU A 219 6.41 7.39 13.85
C LEU A 219 7.93 7.64 13.85
N VAL A 220 8.36 8.85 14.22
CA VAL A 220 9.80 9.17 14.35
C VAL A 220 10.48 8.28 15.40
N ASP A 221 9.85 8.10 16.56
CA ASP A 221 10.39 7.28 17.64
C ASP A 221 10.44 5.80 17.25
N ALA A 222 9.46 5.31 16.51
CA ALA A 222 9.44 3.96 15.96
C ALA A 222 10.60 3.70 14.99
N ILE A 223 10.85 4.62 14.04
CA ILE A 223 11.96 4.50 13.08
C ILE A 223 13.31 4.52 13.81
N LYS A 224 13.47 5.39 14.81
CA LYS A 224 14.68 5.43 15.65
C LYS A 224 14.92 4.17 16.47
N SER A 225 13.87 3.41 16.74
CA SER A 225 13.92 2.19 17.56
C SER A 225 14.21 0.93 16.75
N ILE A 226 14.44 1.02 15.43
CA ILE A 226 14.80 -0.11 14.58
C ILE A 226 16.15 -0.69 15.07
N PRO A 227 16.20 -1.97 15.49
CA PRO A 227 17.42 -2.57 16.01
C PRO A 227 18.56 -2.57 14.98
N GLY A 228 19.78 -2.24 15.43
CA GLY A 228 20.96 -2.19 14.57
C GLY A 228 21.16 -0.85 13.86
N GLU A 229 20.12 -0.01 13.82
CA GLU A 229 20.19 1.29 13.18
C GLU A 229 20.50 2.41 14.17
N ARG A 230 21.23 3.42 13.70
CA ARG A 230 21.55 4.64 14.46
C ARG A 230 21.21 5.85 13.61
N PHE A 231 19.95 6.26 13.69
CA PHE A 231 19.48 7.45 13.00
C PHE A 231 19.86 8.72 13.76
N GLU A 232 20.63 9.58 13.13
CA GLU A 232 20.68 10.98 13.48
C GLU A 232 19.39 11.66 13.01
N SER A 233 18.90 12.62 13.77
CA SER A 233 17.65 13.31 13.43
C SER A 233 17.81 14.81 13.46
N ARG A 234 17.34 15.48 12.41
CA ARG A 234 17.24 16.93 12.32
C ARG A 234 15.78 17.34 12.19
N LYS A 235 15.35 18.29 13.02
CA LYS A 235 14.01 18.86 12.96
C LYS A 235 14.04 20.18 12.21
N VAL A 236 13.17 20.33 11.23
CA VAL A 236 12.92 21.58 10.50
C VAL A 236 11.42 21.84 10.41
N LYS A 237 11.03 23.03 9.97
CA LYS A 237 9.65 23.36 9.62
C LYS A 237 9.62 23.84 8.18
N ASP A 238 8.51 23.59 7.50
CA ASP A 238 8.26 24.22 6.20
C ASP A 238 7.79 25.68 6.36
N GLY A 239 7.46 26.32 5.23
CA GLY A 239 6.93 27.70 5.22
C GLY A 239 5.56 27.85 5.89
N ASP A 240 4.79 26.77 6.03
CA ASP A 240 3.47 26.75 6.68
C ASP A 240 3.56 26.37 8.17
N GLY A 241 4.76 26.13 8.69
CA GLY A 241 5.00 25.71 10.07
C GLY A 241 4.82 24.20 10.34
N THR A 242 4.56 23.39 9.30
CA THR A 242 4.44 21.93 9.40
C THR A 242 5.77 21.33 9.89
N PRO A 243 5.76 20.50 10.95
CA PRO A 243 6.98 19.89 11.46
C PRO A 243 7.51 18.85 10.47
N ILE A 244 8.83 18.86 10.27
CA ILE A 244 9.55 17.88 9.46
C ILE A 244 10.69 17.30 10.29
N THR A 245 10.76 15.98 10.37
CA THR A 245 11.91 15.29 10.98
C THR A 245 12.62 14.48 9.90
N VAL A 246 13.87 14.85 9.63
CA VAL A 246 14.77 14.11 8.74
C VAL A 246 15.58 13.15 9.58
N LEU A 247 15.59 11.87 9.20
CA LEU A 247 16.27 10.76 9.84
C LEU A 247 17.27 10.18 8.86
N GLN A 248 18.52 10.09 9.27
CA GLN A 248 19.59 9.57 8.43
C GLN A 248 20.59 8.80 9.27
N GLN A 249 21.00 7.63 8.79
CA GLN A 249 22.10 6.88 9.39
C GLN A 249 23.43 7.39 8.82
N GLN A 250 24.44 7.49 9.67
CA GLN A 250 25.77 7.95 9.27
C GLN A 250 26.32 7.08 8.12
N ASN A 251 26.64 7.71 6.98
CA ASN A 251 27.17 7.06 5.77
C ASN A 251 26.30 5.93 5.19
N SER A 252 24.99 5.92 5.45
CA SER A 252 24.10 4.86 5.01
C SER A 252 22.85 5.40 4.32
N GLU A 253 22.28 4.56 3.46
CA GLU A 253 21.04 4.78 2.73
C GLU A 253 19.88 4.06 3.41
N PRO A 254 18.64 4.54 3.24
CA PRO A 254 18.23 5.82 2.67
C PRO A 254 18.10 6.95 3.73
N ALA A 255 17.91 8.20 3.30
CA ALA A 255 17.38 9.24 4.18
C ALA A 255 15.86 9.18 4.23
N ILE A 256 15.31 9.37 5.42
CA ILE A 256 13.88 9.28 5.70
C ILE A 256 13.38 10.66 6.18
N GLY A 257 12.32 11.19 5.56
CA GLY A 257 11.68 12.43 5.97
C GLY A 257 10.26 12.20 6.46
N VAL A 258 9.97 12.46 7.72
CA VAL A 258 8.60 12.48 8.25
C VAL A 258 8.08 13.91 8.17
N VAL A 259 7.02 14.16 7.40
CA VAL A 259 6.46 15.50 7.15
C VAL A 259 5.04 15.57 7.71
N GLY A 260 4.87 16.35 8.78
CA GLY A 260 3.62 16.45 9.52
C GLY A 260 3.13 15.09 9.99
N ASP A 261 1.81 14.94 10.00
CA ASP A 261 1.10 13.68 10.31
C ASP A 261 0.68 12.93 9.03
N THR A 262 1.16 13.37 7.85
CA THR A 262 0.57 12.96 6.55
C THR A 262 1.53 12.26 5.60
N ASP A 263 2.83 12.53 5.64
CA ASP A 263 3.74 12.03 4.61
C ASP A 263 5.03 11.44 5.20
N LEU A 264 5.45 10.32 4.64
CA LEU A 264 6.77 9.71 4.83
C LEU A 264 7.52 9.72 3.50
N LEU A 265 8.72 10.28 3.49
CA LEU A 265 9.63 10.30 2.36
C LEU A 265 10.77 9.33 2.60
N VAL A 266 11.16 8.62 1.56
CA VAL A 266 12.39 7.83 1.52
C VAL A 266 13.14 8.26 0.27
N VAL A 267 14.34 8.79 0.46
CA VAL A 267 15.18 9.28 -0.65
C VAL A 267 16.58 8.68 -0.55
N GLY A 268 17.18 8.34 -1.68
CA GLY A 268 18.48 7.70 -1.72
C GLY A 268 19.13 7.78 -3.09
N TYR A 269 20.39 7.40 -3.14
CA TYR A 269 21.06 7.06 -4.38
C TYR A 269 21.02 5.53 -4.56
N ASP A 270 21.48 5.03 -5.70
CA ASP A 270 21.67 3.58 -5.92
C ASP A 270 22.94 3.04 -5.24
N ARG A 271 23.79 3.92 -4.68
CA ARG A 271 25.04 3.53 -4.00
C ARG A 271 25.30 4.32 -2.72
N PRO A 272 25.84 3.67 -1.67
CA PRO A 272 26.23 4.33 -0.44
C PRO A 272 27.22 5.48 -0.65
N GLY A 273 27.13 6.51 0.20
CA GLY A 273 28.05 7.65 0.25
C GLY A 273 27.57 8.93 -0.45
N GLY A 274 26.30 8.98 -0.87
CA GLY A 274 25.70 10.17 -1.46
C GLY A 274 25.38 11.29 -0.45
N LYS A 275 25.04 12.47 -0.96
CA LYS A 275 24.61 13.63 -0.13
C LYS A 275 23.09 13.61 0.08
N TYR A 276 22.63 12.73 0.96
CA TYR A 276 21.19 12.47 1.15
C TYR A 276 20.39 13.68 1.64
N ASP A 277 21.00 14.53 2.47
CA ASP A 277 20.40 15.79 2.92
C ASP A 277 20.02 16.71 1.74
N ASP A 278 20.80 16.70 0.66
CA ASP A 278 20.53 17.50 -0.54
C ASP A 278 19.27 16.99 -1.26
N LEU A 279 19.04 15.67 -1.27
CA LEU A 279 17.84 15.07 -1.86
C LEU A 279 16.58 15.42 -1.05
N VAL A 280 16.66 15.35 0.28
CA VAL A 280 15.53 15.76 1.14
C VAL A 280 15.25 17.25 0.96
N ALA A 281 16.28 18.10 0.96
CA ALA A 281 16.13 19.53 0.73
C ALA A 281 15.51 19.82 -0.65
N GLN A 282 15.91 19.09 -1.70
CA GLN A 282 15.32 19.21 -3.02
C GLN A 282 13.83 18.90 -3.01
N VAL A 283 13.40 17.79 -2.41
CA VAL A 283 11.97 17.42 -2.30
C VAL A 283 11.19 18.48 -1.54
N LEU A 284 11.76 19.04 -0.46
CA LEU A 284 11.11 20.08 0.32
C LEU A 284 10.99 21.42 -0.44
N ASP A 285 11.99 21.79 -1.24
CA ASP A 285 11.92 22.96 -2.13
C ASP A 285 10.82 22.81 -3.18
N ILE A 286 10.68 21.60 -3.75
CA ILE A 286 9.65 21.28 -4.73
C ILE A 286 8.26 21.38 -4.11
N ARG A 287 8.08 20.77 -2.92
CA ARG A 287 6.84 20.88 -2.13
C ARG A 287 6.48 22.34 -1.84
N ALA A 288 7.49 23.16 -1.51
CA ALA A 288 7.34 24.60 -1.29
C ALA A 288 7.16 25.41 -2.59
N LYS A 289 7.01 24.75 -3.75
CA LYS A 289 6.86 25.35 -5.08
C LYS A 289 8.01 26.26 -5.50
N LYS A 290 9.20 26.08 -4.92
CA LYS A 290 10.42 26.81 -5.28
C LYS A 290 11.14 26.20 -6.49
N LYS A 291 10.84 24.95 -6.81
CA LYS A 291 11.39 24.20 -7.95
C LYS A 291 10.27 23.51 -8.71
N ALA A 292 10.52 23.26 -10.00
CA ALA A 292 9.65 22.46 -10.85
C ALA A 292 9.59 21.00 -10.37
N ASN A 293 8.54 20.28 -10.78
CA ASN A 293 8.27 18.92 -10.33
C ASN A 293 8.07 17.94 -11.50
N ALA A 294 7.98 16.65 -11.20
CA ALA A 294 7.85 15.58 -12.20
C ALA A 294 6.65 15.76 -13.16
N THR A 295 5.61 16.51 -12.77
CA THR A 295 4.44 16.75 -13.63
C THR A 295 4.69 17.80 -14.71
N THR A 296 5.75 18.60 -14.60
CA THR A 296 6.13 19.62 -15.59
C THR A 296 7.30 19.21 -16.48
N GLY A 297 7.97 18.11 -16.16
CA GLY A 297 9.16 17.60 -16.86
C GLY A 297 8.86 16.64 -18.02
N PRO A 298 9.81 15.73 -18.35
CA PRO A 298 9.71 14.79 -19.48
C PRO A 298 8.52 13.83 -19.43
N LEU A 299 7.88 13.68 -18.26
CA LEU A 299 6.71 12.82 -18.07
C LEU A 299 5.38 13.51 -18.38
N LYS A 300 5.35 14.84 -18.55
CA LYS A 300 4.12 15.64 -18.68
C LYS A 300 3.13 15.08 -19.69
N ASP A 301 3.56 14.84 -20.93
CA ASP A 301 2.68 14.39 -22.01
C ASP A 301 2.12 12.99 -21.76
N ARG A 302 2.88 12.12 -21.08
CA ARG A 302 2.41 10.77 -20.71
C ARG A 302 1.45 10.81 -19.53
N LEU A 303 1.75 11.63 -18.53
CA LEU A 303 0.87 11.84 -17.38
C LEU A 303 -0.50 12.40 -17.82
N ALA A 304 -0.53 13.25 -18.86
CA ALA A 304 -1.77 13.76 -19.43
C ALA A 304 -2.67 12.66 -20.06
N LYS A 305 -2.11 11.50 -20.42
CA LYS A 305 -2.88 10.35 -20.90
C LYS A 305 -3.47 9.50 -19.79
N ILE A 306 -3.03 9.67 -18.53
CA ILE A 306 -3.51 8.89 -17.40
C ILE A 306 -4.87 9.44 -16.94
N PRO A 307 -5.95 8.64 -16.98
CA PRO A 307 -7.28 9.10 -16.58
C PRO A 307 -7.35 9.54 -15.12
N ASP A 308 -8.23 10.52 -14.82
CA ASP A 308 -8.45 11.01 -13.44
C ASP A 308 -8.88 9.92 -12.46
N LYS A 309 -9.59 8.91 -12.96
CA LYS A 309 -10.11 7.77 -12.19
C LYS A 309 -9.11 6.61 -12.05
N ALA A 310 -7.89 6.75 -12.60
CA ALA A 310 -6.87 5.73 -12.42
C ALA A 310 -6.51 5.58 -10.93
N ILE A 311 -6.44 4.34 -10.46
CA ILE A 311 -6.07 3.99 -9.09
C ILE A 311 -4.59 3.62 -8.98
N ALA A 312 -3.93 3.33 -10.10
CA ALA A 312 -2.49 3.16 -10.18
C ALA A 312 -1.98 3.54 -11.56
N PHE A 313 -0.72 3.93 -11.67
CA PHE A 313 -0.05 4.12 -12.96
C PHE A 313 1.46 3.90 -12.85
N ALA A 314 2.08 3.60 -13.99
CA ALA A 314 3.52 3.62 -14.21
C ALA A 314 3.81 4.33 -15.53
N VAL A 315 4.65 5.37 -15.53
CA VAL A 315 5.05 6.07 -16.76
C VAL A 315 6.54 6.32 -16.76
N GLY A 316 7.19 6.22 -17.92
CA GLY A 316 8.60 6.58 -18.00
C GLY A 316 9.36 6.13 -19.24
N ASP A 317 10.60 6.57 -19.30
CA ASP A 317 11.64 6.06 -20.19
C ASP A 317 12.37 4.91 -19.50
N ILE A 318 12.53 3.76 -20.16
CA ILE A 318 13.21 2.60 -19.57
C ILE A 318 14.73 2.79 -19.74
N PRO A 319 15.50 2.86 -18.64
CA PRO A 319 16.96 2.98 -18.68
C PRO A 319 17.63 1.82 -19.41
N ASN A 320 18.81 2.07 -19.98
CA ASN A 320 19.50 1.06 -20.80
C ASN A 320 19.97 -0.15 -20.00
N ASP A 321 20.36 0.03 -18.75
CA ASP A 321 20.69 -1.07 -17.82
C ASP A 321 19.46 -1.95 -17.56
N MET A 322 18.30 -1.33 -17.30
CA MET A 322 17.04 -2.05 -17.15
C MET A 322 16.65 -2.80 -18.44
N LYS A 323 16.90 -2.21 -19.62
CA LYS A 323 16.68 -2.90 -20.90
C LYS A 323 17.53 -4.15 -21.05
N GLN A 324 18.81 -4.10 -20.66
CA GLN A 324 19.70 -5.26 -20.74
C GLN A 324 19.21 -6.39 -19.83
N THR A 325 18.84 -6.07 -18.58
CA THR A 325 18.30 -7.05 -17.63
C THR A 325 16.98 -7.65 -18.13
N LEU A 326 16.06 -6.82 -18.62
CA LEU A 326 14.79 -7.30 -19.18
C LEU A 326 14.99 -8.13 -20.45
N GLY A 327 15.92 -7.75 -21.31
CA GLY A 327 16.29 -8.49 -22.52
C GLY A 327 16.77 -9.90 -22.20
N PHE A 328 17.60 -10.04 -21.17
CA PHE A 328 18.02 -11.35 -20.67
C PHE A 328 16.83 -12.16 -20.14
N MET A 329 15.99 -11.57 -19.29
CA MET A 329 14.85 -12.27 -18.68
C MET A 329 13.78 -12.69 -19.70
N LEU A 330 13.63 -11.95 -20.79
CA LEU A 330 12.63 -12.23 -21.83
C LEU A 330 13.22 -13.00 -23.03
N ASN A 331 14.35 -13.67 -22.84
CA ASN A 331 15.04 -14.48 -23.86
C ASN A 331 15.25 -13.71 -25.18
N GLY A 332 15.76 -12.47 -25.07
CA GLY A 332 16.08 -11.61 -26.21
C GLY A 332 14.86 -10.95 -26.88
N ALA A 333 13.69 -10.95 -26.25
CA ALA A 333 12.55 -10.19 -26.77
C ALA A 333 12.89 -8.69 -26.89
N PRO A 334 12.35 -7.98 -27.90
CA PRO A 334 12.49 -6.53 -27.99
C PRO A 334 11.99 -5.86 -26.70
N ILE A 335 12.80 -4.98 -26.13
CA ILE A 335 12.46 -4.25 -24.90
C ILE A 335 12.00 -2.83 -25.25
N PRO A 336 10.87 -2.37 -24.71
CA PRO A 336 10.41 -1.02 -24.97
C PRO A 336 11.40 0.04 -24.46
N SER A 337 11.40 1.18 -25.16
CA SER A 337 12.10 2.39 -24.74
C SER A 337 11.27 3.24 -23.78
N LYS A 338 9.93 3.16 -23.89
CA LYS A 338 8.98 3.97 -23.12
C LYS A 338 7.82 3.11 -22.63
N LEU A 339 7.27 3.49 -21.49
CA LEU A 339 6.16 2.82 -20.82
C LEU A 339 5.11 3.86 -20.38
N SER A 340 3.84 3.53 -20.55
CA SER A 340 2.70 4.19 -19.92
C SER A 340 1.66 3.13 -19.59
N ALA A 341 1.44 2.87 -18.31
CA ALA A 341 0.46 1.91 -17.82
C ALA A 341 -0.42 2.55 -16.76
N PHE A 342 -1.68 2.15 -16.69
CA PHE A 342 -2.57 2.51 -15.60
C PHE A 342 -3.60 1.42 -15.32
N VAL A 343 -4.15 1.49 -14.11
CA VAL A 343 -5.20 0.60 -13.63
C VAL A 343 -6.41 1.45 -13.25
N GLU A 344 -7.58 1.05 -13.72
CA GLU A 344 -8.85 1.62 -13.30
C GLU A 344 -9.68 0.59 -12.53
N ARG A 345 -10.40 1.06 -11.50
CA ARG A 345 -11.43 0.25 -10.85
C ARG A 345 -12.69 0.25 -11.71
N MET A 346 -13.17 -0.95 -12.04
CA MET A 346 -14.46 -1.18 -12.70
C MET A 346 -15.44 -1.83 -11.70
N PRO A 347 -16.76 -1.83 -11.96
CA PRO A 347 -17.75 -2.39 -11.02
C PRO A 347 -17.51 -3.86 -10.63
N ASN A 348 -16.82 -4.62 -11.47
CA ASN A 348 -16.62 -6.08 -11.34
C ASN A 348 -15.14 -6.51 -11.45
N GLY A 349 -14.19 -5.58 -11.36
CA GLY A 349 -12.77 -5.91 -11.48
C GLY A 349 -11.88 -4.70 -11.72
N LEU A 350 -10.70 -4.99 -12.26
CA LEU A 350 -9.69 -4.00 -12.64
C LEU A 350 -9.48 -4.02 -14.15
N ASP A 351 -9.43 -2.84 -14.77
CA ASP A 351 -9.02 -2.68 -16.16
C ASP A 351 -7.57 -2.19 -16.18
N LEU A 352 -6.66 -3.03 -16.70
CA LEU A 352 -5.25 -2.72 -16.89
C LEU A 352 -5.04 -2.28 -18.34
N GLN A 353 -4.45 -1.11 -18.52
CA GLN A 353 -4.05 -0.60 -19.82
C GLN A 353 -2.56 -0.31 -19.83
N LEU A 354 -1.89 -0.72 -20.89
CA LEU A 354 -0.45 -0.63 -21.07
C LEU A 354 -0.17 -0.16 -22.50
N GLU A 355 0.54 0.96 -22.64
CA GLU A 355 1.11 1.46 -23.89
C GLU A 355 2.63 1.45 -23.74
N THR A 356 3.32 0.82 -24.68
CA THR A 356 4.78 0.85 -24.76
C THR A 356 5.22 1.40 -26.12
N THR A 357 6.45 1.93 -26.17
CA THR A 357 7.08 2.38 -27.42
C THR A 357 8.34 1.56 -27.66
N MET A 358 8.44 0.94 -28.83
CA MET A 358 9.57 0.14 -29.27
C MET A 358 10.60 1.01 -30.01
N ALA A 359 11.71 0.41 -30.45
CA ALA A 359 12.70 1.14 -31.24
C ALA A 359 12.21 1.42 -32.68
N ASN A 360 11.31 0.59 -33.20
CA ASN A 360 10.74 0.68 -34.55
C ASN A 360 9.46 -0.18 -34.63
N ALA A 361 8.76 -0.13 -35.77
CA ALA A 361 7.52 -0.88 -35.99
C ALA A 361 7.74 -2.41 -36.07
N GLU A 362 8.86 -2.86 -36.62
CA GLU A 362 9.17 -4.30 -36.72
C GLU A 362 9.33 -4.92 -35.33
N ASP A 363 10.00 -4.22 -34.41
CA ASP A 363 10.14 -4.63 -33.01
C ASP A 363 8.81 -4.62 -32.26
N ALA A 364 7.90 -3.70 -32.60
CA ALA A 364 6.53 -3.69 -32.09
C ALA A 364 5.76 -4.94 -32.53
N ASP A 365 5.82 -5.29 -33.82
CA ASP A 365 5.15 -6.49 -34.33
C ASP A 365 5.73 -7.77 -33.73
N LYS A 366 7.06 -7.85 -33.59
CA LYS A 366 7.74 -8.96 -32.89
C LYS A 366 7.27 -9.09 -31.45
N LEU A 367 7.11 -7.98 -30.73
CA LEU A 367 6.59 -8.00 -29.37
C LEU A 367 5.14 -8.51 -29.33
N VAL A 368 4.27 -8.03 -30.22
CA VAL A 368 2.87 -8.51 -30.32
C VAL A 368 2.83 -10.02 -30.56
N GLN A 369 3.61 -10.52 -31.52
CA GLN A 369 3.71 -11.94 -31.82
C GLN A 369 4.21 -12.74 -30.62
N LYS A 370 5.25 -12.24 -29.92
CA LYS A 370 5.80 -12.87 -28.73
C LYS A 370 4.76 -12.95 -27.61
N VAL A 371 4.02 -11.88 -27.35
CA VAL A 371 2.95 -11.89 -26.34
C VAL A 371 1.85 -12.88 -26.73
N GLY A 372 1.48 -12.95 -28.02
CA GLY A 372 0.53 -13.95 -28.52
C GLY A 372 0.98 -15.39 -28.29
N MET A 373 2.26 -15.69 -28.54
CA MET A 373 2.86 -16.99 -28.24
C MET A 373 2.88 -17.31 -26.74
N LEU A 374 3.33 -16.36 -25.91
CA LEU A 374 3.39 -16.51 -24.45
C LEU A 374 2.00 -16.71 -23.85
N ARG A 375 0.98 -16.01 -24.36
CA ARG A 375 -0.42 -16.21 -23.98
C ARG A 375 -0.86 -17.64 -24.25
N LYS A 376 -0.60 -18.16 -25.45
CA LYS A 376 -0.97 -19.54 -25.83
C LYS A 376 -0.27 -20.56 -24.93
N GLN A 377 1.04 -20.42 -24.73
CA GLN A 377 1.83 -21.29 -23.85
C GLN A 377 1.33 -21.23 -22.40
N GLY A 378 1.06 -20.03 -21.88
CA GLY A 378 0.52 -19.85 -20.53
C GLY A 378 -0.82 -20.55 -20.34
N VAL A 379 -1.73 -20.46 -21.31
CA VAL A 379 -3.02 -21.17 -21.26
C VAL A 379 -2.83 -22.69 -21.30
N GLU A 380 -1.93 -23.20 -22.15
CA GLU A 380 -1.62 -24.62 -22.24
C GLU A 380 -1.03 -25.16 -20.93
N GLU A 381 -0.05 -24.47 -20.35
CA GLU A 381 0.57 -24.86 -19.07
C GLU A 381 -0.42 -24.78 -17.90
N LEU A 382 -1.29 -23.75 -17.86
CA LEU A 382 -2.34 -23.68 -16.83
C LEU A 382 -3.35 -24.81 -16.96
N LYS A 383 -3.75 -25.18 -18.19
CA LYS A 383 -4.64 -26.33 -18.43
C LYS A 383 -3.98 -27.65 -18.01
N LYS A 384 -2.69 -27.81 -18.28
CA LYS A 384 -1.91 -28.97 -17.86
C LYS A 384 -1.78 -29.03 -16.34
N ALA A 385 -1.44 -27.92 -15.69
CA ALA A 385 -1.33 -27.83 -14.24
C ALA A 385 -2.66 -28.11 -13.52
N MET A 386 -3.79 -27.68 -14.11
CA MET A 386 -5.13 -27.97 -13.60
C MET A 386 -5.46 -29.47 -13.56
N GLN A 387 -4.79 -30.29 -14.38
CA GLN A 387 -4.97 -31.75 -14.40
C GLN A 387 -4.03 -32.48 -13.43
N MET A 388 -3.02 -31.80 -12.89
CA MET A 388 -2.10 -32.40 -11.94
C MET A 388 -2.71 -32.41 -10.54
N PRO A 389 -2.55 -33.49 -9.76
CA PRO A 389 -2.98 -33.50 -8.37
C PRO A 389 -2.20 -32.43 -7.60
N LEU A 390 -2.92 -31.56 -6.89
CA LEU A 390 -2.29 -30.59 -6.00
C LEU A 390 -1.72 -31.31 -4.77
N PRO A 391 -0.54 -30.90 -4.26
CA PRO A 391 -0.03 -31.43 -3.01
C PRO A 391 -1.05 -31.27 -1.87
N PRO A 392 -1.14 -32.21 -0.92
CA PRO A 392 -2.00 -32.09 0.24
C PRO A 392 -1.80 -30.74 0.95
N GLY A 393 -2.89 -30.06 1.29
CA GLY A 393 -2.86 -28.75 1.96
C GLY A 393 -2.65 -27.55 1.04
N THR A 394 -2.48 -27.75 -0.27
CA THR A 394 -2.42 -26.62 -1.23
C THR A 394 -3.81 -25.98 -1.37
N PRO A 395 -3.93 -24.64 -1.24
CA PRO A 395 -5.21 -23.97 -1.46
C PRO A 395 -5.71 -24.13 -2.90
N PRO A 396 -7.03 -24.03 -3.14
CA PRO A 396 -7.60 -24.03 -4.48
C PRO A 396 -6.95 -22.94 -5.34
N ILE A 397 -6.37 -23.34 -6.47
CA ILE A 397 -5.78 -22.43 -7.45
C ILE A 397 -6.86 -22.07 -8.47
N PRO A 398 -7.09 -20.78 -8.76
CA PRO A 398 -8.14 -20.34 -9.67
C PRO A 398 -7.72 -20.45 -11.15
N PHE A 399 -7.35 -21.66 -11.60
CA PHE A 399 -6.82 -21.91 -12.94
C PHE A 399 -7.69 -21.33 -14.06
N GLN A 400 -9.00 -21.58 -14.02
CA GLN A 400 -9.92 -21.06 -15.04
C GLN A 400 -9.98 -19.53 -15.06
N GLY A 401 -9.94 -18.89 -13.89
CA GLY A 401 -9.90 -17.43 -13.80
C GLY A 401 -8.63 -16.86 -14.43
N MET A 402 -7.47 -17.47 -14.16
CA MET A 402 -6.20 -17.07 -14.77
C MET A 402 -6.19 -17.29 -16.29
N ILE A 403 -6.73 -18.42 -16.77
CA ILE A 403 -6.90 -18.70 -18.21
C ILE A 403 -7.76 -17.62 -18.86
N ASN A 404 -8.92 -17.29 -18.26
CA ASN A 404 -9.82 -16.26 -18.78
C ASN A 404 -9.13 -14.89 -18.88
N VAL A 405 -8.28 -14.54 -17.91
CA VAL A 405 -7.51 -13.28 -17.98
C VAL A 405 -6.52 -13.31 -19.15
N LEU A 406 -5.76 -14.39 -19.31
CA LEU A 406 -4.85 -14.55 -20.45
C LEU A 406 -5.61 -14.48 -21.78
N GLU A 407 -6.75 -15.16 -21.89
CA GLU A 407 -7.58 -15.15 -23.10
C GLU A 407 -8.22 -13.79 -23.38
N SER A 408 -8.51 -12.99 -22.34
CA SER A 408 -9.03 -11.62 -22.50
C SER A 408 -7.97 -10.58 -22.88
N LEU A 409 -6.68 -10.95 -22.85
CA LEU A 409 -5.58 -10.06 -23.20
C LEU A 409 -5.69 -9.61 -24.66
N GLN A 410 -5.91 -8.31 -24.85
CA GLN A 410 -5.91 -7.64 -26.14
C GLN A 410 -4.55 -7.00 -26.36
N VAL A 411 -3.92 -7.27 -27.51
CA VAL A 411 -2.60 -6.75 -27.84
C VAL A 411 -2.60 -6.31 -29.29
N GLN A 412 -2.19 -5.08 -29.56
CA GLN A 412 -2.11 -4.52 -30.92
C GLN A 412 -0.89 -3.60 -31.05
N SER A 413 -0.30 -3.55 -32.24
CA SER A 413 0.73 -2.59 -32.61
C SER A 413 0.14 -1.48 -33.49
N LYS A 414 0.69 -0.27 -33.38
CA LYS A 414 0.44 0.84 -34.30
C LYS A 414 1.74 1.63 -34.47
N GLY A 415 2.42 1.41 -35.58
CA GLY A 415 3.78 1.93 -35.78
C GLY A 415 4.72 1.35 -34.72
N GLU A 416 5.49 2.22 -34.06
CA GLU A 416 6.38 1.83 -32.95
C GLU A 416 5.67 1.56 -31.61
N SER A 417 4.37 1.83 -31.51
CA SER A 417 3.62 1.67 -30.26
C SER A 417 2.98 0.29 -30.16
N VAL A 418 3.04 -0.32 -28.97
CA VAL A 418 2.28 -1.54 -28.63
C VAL A 418 1.30 -1.20 -27.52
N GLN A 419 0.04 -1.52 -27.73
CA GLN A 419 -1.04 -1.35 -26.75
C GLN A 419 -1.50 -2.71 -26.27
N THR A 420 -1.62 -2.84 -24.96
CA THR A 420 -2.09 -4.03 -24.27
C THR A 420 -3.20 -3.65 -23.31
N ARG A 421 -4.28 -4.42 -23.29
CA ARG A 421 -5.38 -4.26 -22.33
C ARG A 421 -5.76 -5.62 -21.75
N ALA A 422 -5.98 -5.65 -20.44
CA ALA A 422 -6.46 -6.83 -19.73
C ALA A 422 -7.50 -6.44 -18.69
N PHE A 423 -8.54 -7.27 -18.55
CA PHE A 423 -9.51 -7.13 -17.48
C PHE A 423 -9.31 -8.24 -16.45
N VAL A 424 -9.17 -7.87 -15.18
CA VAL A 424 -8.97 -8.81 -14.07
C VAL A 424 -10.21 -8.78 -13.17
N PRO A 425 -11.04 -9.85 -13.17
CA PRO A 425 -12.24 -9.89 -12.34
C PRO A 425 -11.93 -9.84 -10.84
N ASP A 426 -12.80 -9.19 -10.06
CA ASP A 426 -12.64 -9.08 -8.59
C ASP A 426 -12.54 -10.44 -7.90
N GLY A 427 -13.30 -11.43 -8.38
CA GLY A 427 -13.26 -12.79 -7.84
C GLY A 427 -11.88 -13.45 -7.99
N LEU A 428 -11.18 -13.19 -9.09
CA LEU A 428 -9.82 -13.72 -9.30
C LEU A 428 -8.81 -13.01 -8.40
N ILE A 429 -8.91 -11.69 -8.25
CA ILE A 429 -8.02 -10.91 -7.37
C ILE A 429 -8.10 -11.44 -5.93
N GLN A 430 -9.31 -11.71 -5.45
CA GLN A 430 -9.54 -12.28 -4.12
C GLN A 430 -8.93 -13.68 -3.98
N GLN A 431 -9.11 -14.55 -4.98
CA GLN A 431 -8.56 -15.91 -4.98
C GLN A 431 -7.03 -15.94 -5.05
N LEU A 432 -6.42 -15.04 -5.83
CA LEU A 432 -4.96 -14.91 -5.90
C LEU A 432 -4.38 -14.32 -4.61
N GLY A 433 -5.07 -13.33 -4.03
CA GLY A 433 -4.69 -12.75 -2.74
C GLY A 433 -4.68 -13.79 -1.63
N SER A 434 -5.70 -14.66 -1.55
CA SER A 434 -5.73 -15.73 -0.55
C SER A 434 -4.68 -16.82 -0.82
N ALA A 435 -4.50 -17.25 -2.07
CA ALA A 435 -3.55 -18.31 -2.43
C ALA A 435 -2.09 -17.90 -2.22
N SER A 436 -1.70 -16.70 -2.66
CA SER A 436 -0.33 -16.17 -2.48
C SER A 436 0.05 -16.09 -1.00
N MET A 437 -0.86 -15.59 -0.17
CA MET A 437 -0.64 -15.43 1.26
C MET A 437 -0.49 -16.77 2.01
N MET A 438 -1.25 -17.81 1.64
CA MET A 438 -1.06 -19.15 2.23
C MET A 438 0.30 -19.76 1.89
N MET A 439 0.81 -19.54 0.67
CA MET A 439 2.14 -20.02 0.27
C MET A 439 3.28 -19.36 1.06
N PHE A 440 3.14 -18.06 1.42
CA PHE A 440 4.10 -17.39 2.27
C PHE A 440 4.05 -17.88 3.72
N GLY A 441 2.86 -18.17 4.25
CA GLY A 441 2.69 -18.72 5.61
C GLY A 441 3.29 -20.13 5.78
N ALA A 442 3.05 -21.03 4.82
CA ALA A 442 3.49 -22.43 4.91
C ALA A 442 5.02 -22.61 4.88
N ARG A 443 5.78 -21.67 4.28
CA ARG A 443 7.25 -21.75 4.24
C ARG A 443 7.92 -21.46 5.59
N GLY A 444 7.21 -20.85 6.54
CA GLY A 444 7.76 -20.50 7.85
C GLY A 444 7.97 -21.68 8.81
N GLU A 445 7.28 -22.81 8.60
CA GLU A 445 7.32 -23.96 9.51
C GLU A 445 8.41 -25.00 9.16
N PHE A 446 9.03 -24.94 7.98
CA PHE A 446 9.98 -25.96 7.50
C PHE A 446 11.44 -25.81 7.99
N LYS A 447 11.70 -25.07 9.07
CA LYS A 447 13.04 -25.03 9.70
C LYS A 447 12.97 -25.13 11.22
N LYS A 448 12.59 -26.31 11.69
CA LYS A 448 12.95 -26.81 13.02
C LYS A 448 13.22 -28.31 12.93
N GLU A 449 14.37 -28.65 12.37
CA GLU A 449 15.07 -29.92 12.64
C GLU A 449 16.53 -29.61 12.95
#